data_AF-A0A967YYI3-F1
#
_entry.id   AF-A0A967YYI3-F1
#
_cell.length_a   1.000
_cell.length_b   1.000
_cell.length_c   1.000
_cell.angle_alpha   90.00
_cell.angle_beta   90.00
_cell.angle_gamma   90.00
#
_symmetry.space_group_name_H-M   'P 1'
#
loop_
_entity.id
_entity.type
_entity.pdbx_description
1 polymer ?
#
loop_
_entity_poly.entity_id
_entity_poly.type
_entity_poly.pdbx_seq_one_letter_code
_entity_poly.pdbx_strand_id
1 'polypeptide(L)'
;ALKIYFDPNNKNHLRVGSKERFDLIVFDLKGIEKELELMPLYSNLLSMLVMEALHKDYLKFLFILDESWKALENSEIIYGLVKETGRTSRKHFGSVGALTQNIEDLKQGDLGASVLTNSFSKFLLPHGGEDVDKAVNILDMTKAEQRAFRNLKEHEILLCRGGEPVLLRTPFSNYDYWIWTTRPDEVDKRNHQMRHEPSVISAVSALAEKNIIGG
;
A
#
# COMPACT_ATOMS: atom_id res chain seq x y z
N ALA A 1 8.46 -10.97 -16.03
CA ALA A 1 9.45 -10.32 -15.13
C ALA A 1 9.86 -8.98 -15.72
N LEU A 2 9.79 -7.89 -14.95
CA LEU A 2 10.25 -6.56 -15.37
C LEU A 2 11.75 -6.65 -15.68
N LYS A 3 12.16 -6.29 -16.90
CA LYS A 3 13.56 -6.33 -17.32
C LYS A 3 14.06 -4.91 -17.53
N ILE A 4 15.20 -4.63 -16.91
CA ILE A 4 15.98 -3.41 -17.11
C ILE A 4 16.98 -3.72 -18.22
N TYR A 5 16.97 -2.93 -19.29
CA TYR A 5 17.95 -3.06 -20.37
C TYR A 5 18.75 -1.78 -20.54
N PHE A 6 20.04 -1.95 -20.81
CA PHE A 6 20.94 -0.85 -21.17
C PHE A 6 20.89 -0.66 -22.69
N ASP A 7 20.57 0.54 -23.17
CA ASP A 7 20.58 0.86 -24.61
C ASP A 7 22.04 1.05 -25.07
N PRO A 8 22.62 0.14 -25.89
CA PRO A 8 24.02 0.24 -26.28
C PRO A 8 24.31 1.44 -27.18
N ASN A 9 23.28 2.02 -27.80
CA ASN A 9 23.40 3.13 -28.75
C ASN A 9 23.14 4.49 -28.10
N ASN A 10 22.66 4.52 -26.85
CA ASN A 10 22.40 5.76 -26.12
C ASN A 10 22.70 5.57 -24.62
N LYS A 11 23.98 5.73 -24.27
CA LYS A 11 24.57 5.41 -22.95
C LYS A 11 23.95 6.14 -21.75
N ASN A 12 23.04 7.09 -21.98
CA ASN A 12 22.40 7.89 -20.95
C ASN A 12 20.92 7.52 -20.68
N HIS A 13 20.37 6.51 -21.37
CA HIS A 13 18.97 6.12 -21.20
C HIS A 13 18.83 4.68 -20.68
N LEU A 14 18.48 4.57 -19.39
CA LEU A 14 17.90 3.34 -18.85
C LEU A 14 16.52 3.14 -19.47
N ARG A 15 16.28 1.97 -20.07
CA ARG A 15 14.95 1.58 -20.54
C ARG A 15 14.44 0.43 -19.70
N VAL A 16 13.25 0.63 -19.14
CA VAL A 16 12.56 -0.39 -18.37
C VAL A 16 11.33 -0.80 -19.15
N GLY A 17 11.26 -2.07 -19.53
CA GLY A 17 10.23 -2.52 -20.43
C GLY A 17 10.02 -4.02 -20.40
N SER A 18 8.77 -4.38 -20.60
CA SER A 18 8.26 -5.72 -20.81
C SER A 18 7.29 -5.63 -21.98
N LYS A 19 7.28 -6.64 -22.87
CA LYS A 19 6.20 -6.78 -23.88
C LYS A 19 4.87 -7.19 -23.23
N GLU A 20 4.91 -7.69 -21.99
CA GLU A 20 3.76 -8.11 -21.21
C GLU A 20 3.26 -6.96 -20.34
N ARG A 21 1.94 -6.76 -20.34
CA ARG A 21 1.23 -5.85 -19.44
C ARG A 21 1.13 -6.50 -18.06
N PHE A 22 1.58 -5.81 -17.02
CA PHE A 22 1.44 -6.27 -15.63
C PHE A 22 0.30 -5.49 -14.97
N ASP A 23 -0.70 -6.22 -14.44
CA ASP A 23 -1.82 -5.62 -13.71
C ASP A 23 -1.46 -5.25 -12.26
N LEU A 24 -0.37 -5.82 -11.74
CA LEU A 24 0.21 -5.51 -10.42
C LEU A 24 1.74 -5.47 -10.52
N ILE A 25 2.33 -4.39 -10.01
CA ILE A 25 3.79 -4.22 -9.92
C ILE A 25 4.10 -3.92 -8.45
N VAL A 26 4.95 -4.75 -7.84
CA VAL A 26 5.36 -4.61 -6.43
C VAL A 26 6.85 -4.35 -6.38
N PHE A 27 7.24 -3.30 -5.67
CA PHE A 27 8.62 -2.98 -5.34
C PHE A 27 8.86 -3.32 -3.88
N ASP A 28 9.62 -4.37 -3.61
CA ASP A 28 10.06 -4.70 -2.24
C ASP A 28 11.27 -3.82 -1.89
N LEU A 29 11.09 -2.96 -0.89
CA LEU A 29 12.12 -2.04 -0.41
C LEU A 29 12.82 -2.55 0.85
N LYS A 30 12.51 -3.76 1.30
CA LYS A 30 13.07 -4.33 2.52
C LYS A 30 14.60 -4.34 2.47
N GLY A 31 15.23 -3.80 3.51
CA GLY A 31 16.69 -3.73 3.63
C GLY A 31 17.33 -2.51 2.96
N ILE A 32 16.68 -1.89 1.97
CA ILE A 32 17.18 -0.66 1.32
C ILE A 32 17.16 0.51 2.30
N GLU A 33 16.20 0.52 3.22
CA GLU A 33 16.10 1.47 4.34
C GLU A 33 17.36 1.57 5.22
N LYS A 34 18.23 0.55 5.21
CA LYS A 34 19.51 0.55 5.93
C LYS A 34 20.64 1.21 5.15
N GLU A 35 20.46 1.42 3.86
CA GLU A 35 21.42 2.02 2.93
C GLU A 35 21.00 3.46 2.59
N LEU A 36 20.90 4.29 3.63
CA LEU A 36 20.40 5.67 3.54
C LEU A 36 21.09 6.51 2.46
N GLU A 37 22.37 6.25 2.18
CA GLU A 37 23.14 6.96 1.15
C GLU A 37 22.65 6.67 -0.28
N LEU A 38 22.06 5.49 -0.52
CA LEU A 38 21.54 5.08 -1.82
C LEU A 38 20.06 5.42 -1.99
N MET A 39 19.38 5.83 -0.92
CA MET A 39 17.94 6.16 -0.95
C MET A 39 17.55 7.16 -2.05
N PRO A 40 18.31 8.23 -2.34
CA PRO A 40 18.00 9.13 -3.45
C PRO A 40 18.05 8.44 -4.81
N LEU A 41 19.03 7.53 -5.03
CA LEU A 41 19.16 6.77 -6.27
C LEU A 41 17.97 5.82 -6.44
N TYR A 42 17.62 5.07 -5.39
CA TYR A 42 16.47 4.17 -5.40
C TYR A 42 15.16 4.92 -5.64
N SER A 43 14.98 6.05 -4.95
CA SER A 43 13.82 6.92 -5.13
C SER A 43 13.67 7.41 -6.57
N ASN A 44 14.78 7.82 -7.21
CA ASN A 44 14.79 8.23 -8.60
C ASN A 44 14.49 7.06 -9.56
N LEU A 45 15.06 5.87 -9.30
CA LEU A 45 14.77 4.68 -10.11
C LEU A 45 13.29 4.30 -10.02
N LEU A 46 12.73 4.20 -8.81
CA LEU A 46 11.30 3.91 -8.58
C LEU A 46 10.42 4.94 -9.30
N SER A 47 10.78 6.21 -9.21
CA SER A 47 10.07 7.29 -9.88
C SER A 47 10.07 7.13 -11.41
N MET A 48 11.22 6.81 -12.01
CA MET A 48 11.31 6.54 -13.44
C MET A 48 10.47 5.32 -13.85
N LEU A 49 10.46 4.28 -13.02
CA LEU A 49 9.68 3.06 -13.24
C LEU A 49 8.17 3.35 -13.22
N VAL A 50 7.72 4.15 -12.25
CA VAL A 50 6.33 4.59 -12.15
C VAL A 50 5.96 5.43 -13.37
N MET A 51 6.76 6.44 -13.72
CA MET A 51 6.48 7.30 -14.88
C MET A 51 6.42 6.52 -16.20
N GLU A 52 7.32 5.54 -16.40
CA GLU A 52 7.28 4.69 -17.60
C GLU A 52 6.02 3.81 -17.64
N ALA A 53 5.57 3.30 -16.48
CA ALA A 53 4.32 2.55 -16.38
C ALA A 53 3.09 3.43 -16.68
N LEU A 54 3.11 4.70 -16.27
CA LEU A 54 2.03 5.66 -16.49
C LEU A 54 1.93 6.19 -17.93
N HIS A 55 3.05 6.32 -18.64
CA HIS A 55 3.05 6.85 -20.02
C HIS A 55 2.53 5.86 -21.06
N LYS A 56 2.55 4.55 -20.78
CA LYS A 56 2.35 3.54 -21.81
C LYS A 56 0.91 3.35 -22.29
N ASP A 57 -0.08 3.77 -21.51
CA ASP A 57 -1.50 3.77 -21.86
C ASP A 57 -2.21 4.63 -20.81
N TYR A 58 -3.29 5.37 -21.14
CA TYR A 58 -4.11 6.13 -20.18
C TYR A 58 -4.86 5.20 -19.21
N LEU A 59 -4.13 4.43 -18.42
CA LEU A 59 -4.64 3.39 -17.56
C LEU A 59 -5.02 3.97 -16.22
N LYS A 60 -6.20 3.53 -15.74
CA LYS A 60 -6.56 3.66 -14.32
C LYS A 60 -5.47 2.96 -13.52
N PHE A 61 -4.79 3.71 -12.65
CA PHE A 61 -3.74 3.16 -11.80
C PHE A 61 -3.99 3.53 -10.33
N LEU A 62 -3.54 2.66 -9.45
CA LEU A 62 -3.47 2.90 -8.01
C LEU A 62 -2.03 2.71 -7.57
N PHE A 63 -1.38 3.79 -7.18
CA PHE A 63 -0.03 3.76 -6.63
C PHE A 63 -0.10 3.82 -5.11
N ILE A 64 0.40 2.78 -4.44
CA ILE A 64 0.35 2.64 -2.99
C ILE A 64 1.77 2.64 -2.44
N LEU A 65 2.01 3.48 -1.44
CA LEU A 65 3.25 3.51 -0.67
C LEU A 65 3.01 2.87 0.70
N ASP A 66 3.57 1.69 0.94
CA ASP A 66 3.36 0.92 2.18
C ASP A 66 4.56 1.06 3.13
N GLU A 67 4.36 1.69 4.29
CA GLU A 67 5.30 1.99 5.41
C GLU A 67 6.62 2.71 5.07
N SER A 68 7.08 2.58 3.83
CA SER A 68 8.36 3.03 3.30
C SER A 68 8.26 4.40 2.63
N TRP A 69 7.13 5.09 2.76
CA TRP A 69 6.93 6.40 2.15
C TRP A 69 7.89 7.44 2.73
N LYS A 70 8.32 7.31 3.99
CA LYS A 70 9.37 8.15 4.61
C LYS A 70 10.69 8.08 3.85
N ALA A 71 11.00 6.91 3.31
CA ALA A 71 12.20 6.70 2.52
C ALA A 71 12.16 7.52 1.20
N LEU A 72 10.95 7.91 0.77
CA LEU A 72 10.70 8.68 -0.45
C LEU A 72 10.46 10.17 -0.18
N GLU A 73 10.60 10.64 1.07
CA GLU A 73 10.38 12.02 1.49
C GLU A 73 11.19 13.03 0.65
N ASN A 74 12.46 12.69 0.37
CA ASN A 74 13.37 13.54 -0.40
C ASN A 74 13.23 13.37 -1.92
N SER A 75 12.31 12.52 -2.39
CA SER A 75 12.11 12.28 -3.81
C SER A 75 11.20 13.35 -4.40
N GLU A 76 11.80 14.32 -5.10
CA GLU A 76 11.05 15.37 -5.79
C GLU A 76 10.02 14.81 -6.78
N ILE A 77 10.31 13.66 -7.40
CA ILE A 77 9.39 13.04 -8.37
C ILE A 77 8.22 12.35 -7.66
N ILE A 78 8.44 11.57 -6.58
CA ILE A 78 7.33 10.97 -5.82
C ILE A 78 6.49 12.06 -5.15
N TYR A 79 7.13 13.06 -4.55
CA TYR A 79 6.45 14.21 -4.00
C TYR A 79 5.66 14.96 -5.08
N GLY A 80 6.26 15.18 -6.24
CA GLY A 80 5.63 15.75 -7.43
C GLY A 80 4.42 14.94 -7.88
N LEU A 81 4.52 13.61 -7.94
CA LEU A 81 3.44 12.70 -8.31
C LEU A 81 2.29 12.72 -7.29
N VAL A 82 2.58 12.73 -5.98
CA VAL A 82 1.56 12.86 -4.93
C VAL A 82 0.83 14.20 -5.04
N LYS A 83 1.59 15.29 -5.21
CA LYS A 83 1.05 16.65 -5.33
C LYS A 83 0.26 16.86 -6.62
N GLU A 84 0.79 16.35 -7.73
CA GLU A 84 0.14 16.43 -9.04
C GLU A 84 -1.10 15.54 -9.04
N THR A 85 -1.03 14.25 -8.67
CA THR A 85 -2.21 13.37 -8.61
C THR A 85 -3.27 13.90 -7.63
N GLY A 86 -2.84 14.44 -6.47
CA GLY A 86 -3.74 15.07 -5.51
C GLY A 86 -4.47 16.29 -6.07
N ARG A 87 -3.83 17.05 -6.98
CA ARG A 87 -4.41 18.24 -7.65
C ARG A 87 -5.11 17.94 -8.98
N THR A 88 -4.65 16.92 -9.71
CA THR A 88 -4.95 16.66 -11.13
C THR A 88 -5.50 15.25 -11.37
N SER A 89 -6.11 14.64 -10.35
CA SER A 89 -6.85 13.36 -10.41
C SER A 89 -7.81 13.18 -11.61
N ARG A 90 -8.15 14.26 -12.31
CA ARG A 90 -8.99 14.28 -13.51
C ARG A 90 -8.29 14.09 -14.86
N LYS A 91 -6.95 14.09 -14.96
CA LYS A 91 -6.27 13.93 -16.27
C LYS A 91 -5.85 12.50 -16.61
N HIS A 92 -5.72 11.61 -15.63
CA HIS A 92 -5.22 10.24 -15.83
C HIS A 92 -6.03 9.13 -15.15
N PHE A 93 -7.19 9.43 -14.53
CA PHE A 93 -8.00 8.46 -13.76
C PHE A 93 -7.18 7.64 -12.74
N GLY A 94 -6.14 8.25 -12.17
CA GLY A 94 -5.21 7.62 -11.23
C GLY A 94 -5.45 8.04 -9.79
N SER A 95 -5.01 7.21 -8.85
CA SER A 95 -5.01 7.48 -7.42
C SER A 95 -3.63 7.16 -6.82
N VAL A 96 -3.19 8.00 -5.89
CA VAL A 96 -2.02 7.75 -5.06
C VAL A 96 -2.49 7.68 -3.61
N GLY A 97 -2.01 6.69 -2.87
CA GLY A 97 -2.28 6.53 -1.45
C GLY A 97 -1.04 6.07 -0.69
N ALA A 98 -1.06 6.27 0.62
CA ALA A 98 -0.10 5.68 1.53
C ALA A 98 -0.82 4.74 2.50
N LEU A 99 -0.14 3.69 2.91
CA LEU A 99 -0.53 2.80 3.99
C LEU A 99 0.49 2.96 5.12
N THR A 100 -0.01 3.09 6.34
CA THR A 100 0.83 3.20 7.53
C THR A 100 0.10 2.70 8.76
N GLN A 101 0.84 2.03 9.65
CA GLN A 101 0.42 1.58 10.97
C GLN A 101 0.56 2.69 12.01
N ASN A 102 1.48 3.64 11.80
CA ASN A 102 1.69 4.74 12.73
C ASN A 102 1.12 6.04 12.18
N ILE A 103 -0.03 6.44 12.70
CA ILE A 103 -0.72 7.66 12.27
C ILE A 103 0.11 8.94 12.52
N GLU A 104 0.99 8.94 13.51
CA GLU A 104 1.85 10.09 13.80
C GLU A 104 2.86 10.36 12.69
N ASP A 105 3.17 9.35 11.88
CA ASP A 105 4.07 9.50 10.77
C ASP A 105 3.49 10.51 9.77
N LEU A 106 2.17 10.56 9.55
CA LEU A 106 1.55 11.53 8.62
C LEU A 106 1.77 13.01 8.99
N LYS A 107 2.20 13.31 10.22
CA LYS A 107 2.57 14.67 10.64
C LYS A 107 4.04 15.02 10.34
N GLN A 108 4.84 14.01 10.02
CA GLN A 108 6.27 14.16 9.75
C GLN A 108 6.46 14.41 8.26
N GLY A 109 7.28 15.41 7.94
CA GLY A 109 7.65 15.73 6.56
C GLY A 109 6.54 16.39 5.73
N ASP A 110 6.95 16.86 4.56
CA ASP A 110 6.08 17.49 3.56
C ASP A 110 5.24 16.44 2.82
N LEU A 111 5.75 15.22 2.63
CA LEU A 111 5.03 14.14 1.94
C LEU A 111 3.84 13.66 2.78
N GLY A 112 4.06 13.35 4.06
CA GLY A 112 3.01 12.93 4.99
C GLY A 112 1.90 13.98 5.11
N ALA A 113 2.27 15.25 5.30
CA ALA A 113 1.33 16.36 5.37
C ALA A 113 0.54 16.54 4.05
N SER A 114 1.20 16.37 2.90
CA SER A 114 0.58 16.44 1.58
C SER A 114 -0.43 15.29 1.36
N VAL A 115 -0.07 14.07 1.75
CA VAL A 115 -0.99 12.92 1.70
C VAL A 115 -2.21 13.18 2.58
N LEU A 116 -2.01 13.62 3.83
CA LEU A 116 -3.10 13.89 4.75
C LEU A 116 -4.07 14.95 4.21
N THR A 117 -3.53 16.05 3.67
CA THR A 117 -4.30 17.20 3.18
C THR A 117 -5.03 16.88 1.87
N ASN A 118 -4.39 16.16 0.94
CA ASN A 118 -4.93 15.92 -0.40
C ASN A 118 -5.73 14.61 -0.52
N SER A 119 -5.78 13.79 0.53
CA SER A 119 -6.54 12.53 0.53
C SER A 119 -8.04 12.76 0.66
N PHE A 120 -8.76 12.56 -0.46
CA PHE A 120 -10.22 12.60 -0.51
C PHE A 120 -10.90 11.47 0.27
N SER A 121 -10.31 10.28 0.27
CA SER A 121 -10.82 9.11 0.98
C SER A 121 -9.75 8.59 1.94
N LYS A 122 -10.16 8.26 3.16
CA LYS A 122 -9.32 7.65 4.18
C LYS A 122 -9.97 6.34 4.58
N PHE A 123 -9.20 5.25 4.56
CA PHE A 123 -9.65 3.93 4.98
C PHE A 123 -8.98 3.63 6.31
N LEU A 124 -9.77 3.42 7.35
CA LEU A 124 -9.29 3.12 8.69
C LEU A 124 -9.69 1.70 9.06
N LEU A 125 -8.72 0.92 9.51
CA LEU A 125 -8.91 -0.41 10.09
C LEU A 125 -8.91 -0.31 11.62
N PRO A 126 -9.30 -1.35 12.39
CA PRO A 126 -9.26 -1.29 13.85
C PRO A 126 -7.85 -0.97 14.38
N HIS A 127 -7.77 -0.07 15.36
CA HIS A 127 -6.52 0.31 16.04
C HIS A 127 -6.66 0.10 17.56
N GLY A 128 -5.52 0.02 18.26
CA GLY A 128 -5.48 0.01 19.73
C GLY A 128 -5.93 1.36 20.32
N GLY A 129 -6.37 1.35 21.58
CA GLY A 129 -7.04 2.50 22.21
C GLY A 129 -6.26 3.82 22.14
N GLU A 130 -4.96 3.82 22.43
CA GLU A 130 -4.11 5.03 22.38
C GLU A 130 -3.98 5.58 20.94
N ASP A 131 -3.84 4.68 19.95
CA ASP A 131 -3.70 5.04 18.54
C ASP A 131 -5.00 5.60 17.96
N VAL A 132 -6.16 5.16 18.48
CA VAL A 132 -7.47 5.71 18.09
C VAL A 132 -7.58 7.19 18.49
N ASP A 133 -7.23 7.52 19.73
CA ASP A 133 -7.29 8.92 20.20
C ASP A 133 -6.31 9.82 19.46
N LYS A 134 -5.11 9.32 19.15
CA LYS A 134 -4.16 10.01 18.28
C LYS A 134 -4.77 10.25 16.91
N ALA A 135 -5.23 9.21 16.24
CA ALA A 135 -5.78 9.30 14.89
C ALA A 135 -6.97 10.25 14.78
N VAL A 136 -7.86 10.27 15.77
CA VAL A 136 -8.97 11.23 15.85
C VAL A 136 -8.48 12.68 15.74
N ASN A 137 -7.39 13.01 16.45
CA ASN A 137 -6.81 14.35 16.45
C ASN A 137 -6.02 14.64 15.17
N ILE A 138 -5.29 13.66 14.61
CA ILE A 138 -4.48 13.86 13.40
C ILE A 138 -5.37 14.03 12.16
N LEU A 139 -6.45 13.25 12.08
CA LEU A 139 -7.31 13.17 10.90
C LEU A 139 -8.46 14.19 10.90
N ASP A 140 -8.56 15.02 11.95
CA ASP A 140 -9.66 15.99 12.15
C ASP A 140 -11.05 15.37 11.96
N MET A 141 -11.26 14.21 12.62
CA MET A 141 -12.46 13.40 12.40
C MET A 141 -13.71 14.07 12.98
N THR A 142 -14.82 13.99 12.25
CA THR A 142 -16.14 14.40 12.75
C THR A 142 -16.59 13.53 13.93
N LYS A 143 -17.54 14.01 14.75
CA LYS A 143 -18.10 13.22 15.86
C LYS A 143 -18.69 11.87 15.42
N ALA A 144 -19.26 11.81 14.21
CA ALA A 144 -19.80 10.58 13.64
C ALA A 144 -18.68 9.59 13.29
N GLU A 145 -17.64 10.06 12.59
CA GLU A 145 -16.46 9.27 12.25
C GLU A 145 -15.74 8.76 13.50
N GLN A 146 -15.55 9.60 14.52
CA GLN A 146 -14.95 9.22 15.80
C GLN A 146 -15.72 8.08 16.48
N ARG A 147 -17.06 8.20 16.54
CA ARG A 147 -17.91 7.18 17.15
C ARG A 147 -17.82 5.87 16.37
N ALA A 148 -17.85 5.92 15.05
CA ALA A 148 -17.75 4.72 14.22
C ALA A 148 -16.38 4.07 14.37
N PHE A 149 -15.30 4.85 14.38
CA PHE A 149 -13.93 4.36 14.48
C PHE A 149 -13.63 3.67 15.82
N ARG A 150 -14.07 4.26 16.93
CA ARG A 150 -13.94 3.65 18.27
C ARG A 150 -14.66 2.31 18.43
N ASN A 151 -15.67 2.04 17.60
CA ASN A 151 -16.45 0.82 17.63
C ASN A 151 -16.12 -0.16 16.49
N LEU A 152 -15.08 0.15 15.69
CA LEU A 152 -14.71 -0.63 14.53
C LEU A 152 -14.19 -2.00 14.97
N LYS A 153 -14.75 -3.07 14.38
CA LYS A 153 -14.37 -4.45 14.71
C LYS A 153 -13.38 -5.01 13.70
N GLU A 154 -12.75 -6.11 14.08
CA GLU A 154 -11.98 -6.93 13.14
C GLU A 154 -12.82 -7.23 11.90
N HIS A 155 -12.17 -7.17 10.73
CA HIS A 155 -12.81 -7.31 9.40
C HIS A 155 -13.80 -6.20 9.01
N GLU A 156 -13.81 -5.08 9.72
CA GLU A 156 -14.50 -3.86 9.33
C GLU A 156 -13.49 -2.78 8.91
N ILE A 157 -13.85 -2.00 7.88
CA ILE A 157 -13.07 -0.87 7.40
C ILE A 157 -13.98 0.35 7.42
N LEU A 158 -13.52 1.41 8.09
CA LEU A 158 -14.21 2.70 8.09
C LEU A 158 -13.70 3.54 6.93
N LEU A 159 -14.60 3.96 6.06
CA LEU A 159 -14.33 4.89 4.96
C LEU A 159 -14.78 6.30 5.34
N CYS A 160 -13.81 7.19 5.51
CA CYS A 160 -14.00 8.61 5.81
C CYS A 160 -13.82 9.46 4.56
N ARG A 161 -14.77 10.38 4.32
CA ARG A 161 -14.81 11.28 3.16
C ARG A 161 -15.23 12.72 3.52
N GLY A 162 -15.07 13.12 4.79
CA GLY A 162 -15.47 14.45 5.27
C GLY A 162 -16.98 14.62 5.46
N GLY A 163 -17.70 13.52 5.63
CA GLY A 163 -19.16 13.45 5.79
C GLY A 163 -19.54 12.23 6.63
N GLU A 164 -20.72 11.67 6.41
CA GLU A 164 -21.13 10.45 7.11
C GLU A 164 -20.15 9.29 6.80
N PRO A 165 -19.59 8.64 7.84
CA PRO A 165 -18.69 7.52 7.63
C PRO A 165 -19.42 6.33 7.01
N VAL A 166 -18.75 5.63 6.10
CA VAL A 166 -19.26 4.38 5.53
C VAL A 166 -18.53 3.21 6.16
N LEU A 167 -19.28 2.29 6.77
CA LEU A 167 -18.74 1.04 7.29
C LEU A 167 -18.72 -0.01 6.17
N LEU A 168 -17.54 -0.47 5.81
CA LEU A 168 -17.34 -1.57 4.88
C LEU A 168 -17.06 -2.83 5.69
N ARG A 169 -17.77 -3.92 5.37
CA ARG A 169 -17.51 -5.24 5.95
C ARG A 169 -16.89 -6.10 4.89
N THR A 170 -15.68 -6.58 5.16
CA THR A 170 -14.96 -7.45 4.24
C THR A 170 -15.24 -8.90 4.64
N PRO A 171 -15.96 -9.69 3.83
CA PRO A 171 -16.02 -11.12 4.08
C PRO A 171 -14.63 -11.70 3.81
N PHE A 172 -13.95 -12.16 4.85
CA PHE A 172 -12.74 -12.97 4.67
C PHE A 172 -13.17 -14.41 4.52
N SER A 173 -12.77 -15.03 3.41
CA SER A 173 -12.86 -16.48 3.31
C SER A 173 -11.75 -17.11 4.17
N ASN A 174 -11.92 -18.38 4.57
CA ASN A 174 -10.84 -19.14 5.21
C ASN A 174 -9.58 -19.15 4.34
N TYR A 175 -9.75 -19.12 3.01
CA TYR A 175 -8.65 -19.03 2.07
C TYR A 175 -7.88 -17.71 2.24
N ASP A 176 -8.57 -16.57 2.29
CA ASP A 176 -7.93 -15.26 2.50
C ASP A 176 -7.17 -15.22 3.84
N TYR A 177 -7.74 -15.80 4.89
CA TYR A 177 -7.07 -15.86 6.19
C TYR A 177 -5.72 -16.57 6.11
N TRP A 178 -5.67 -17.77 5.50
CA TRP A 178 -4.44 -18.55 5.44
C TRP A 178 -3.39 -17.92 4.52
N ILE A 179 -3.79 -17.08 3.57
CA ILE A 179 -2.85 -16.24 2.81
C ILE A 179 -2.24 -15.19 3.73
N TRP A 180 -3.06 -14.47 4.50
CA TRP A 180 -2.66 -13.22 5.14
C TRP A 180 -2.28 -13.33 6.62
N THR A 181 -2.49 -14.48 7.27
CA THR A 181 -2.14 -14.64 8.69
C THR A 181 -0.66 -14.35 8.94
N THR A 182 -0.42 -13.58 10.00
CA THR A 182 0.90 -13.22 10.52
C THR A 182 1.19 -13.91 11.86
N ARG A 183 0.26 -14.72 12.36
CA ARG A 183 0.41 -15.45 13.62
C ARG A 183 1.53 -16.48 13.50
N PRO A 184 2.58 -16.44 14.36
CA PRO A 184 3.75 -17.28 14.19
C PRO A 184 3.44 -18.78 14.07
N ASP A 185 2.52 -19.29 14.90
CA ASP A 185 2.16 -20.71 14.90
C ASP A 185 1.42 -21.14 13.62
N GLU A 186 0.63 -20.25 13.04
CA GLU A 186 -0.12 -20.50 11.80
C GLU A 186 0.76 -20.31 10.57
N VAL A 187 1.68 -19.34 10.61
CA VAL A 187 2.72 -19.18 9.58
C VAL A 187 3.58 -20.44 9.51
N ASP A 188 3.96 -21.03 10.64
CA ASP A 188 4.71 -22.29 10.66
C ASP A 188 3.90 -23.46 10.10
N LYS A 189 2.62 -23.56 10.44
CA LYS A 189 1.69 -24.55 9.84
C LYS A 189 1.59 -24.36 8.32
N ARG A 190 1.48 -23.12 7.84
CA ARG A 190 1.45 -22.80 6.41
C ARG A 190 2.74 -23.19 5.71
N ASN A 191 3.88 -22.79 6.27
CA ASN A 191 5.20 -23.11 5.73
C ASN A 191 5.45 -24.63 5.73
N HIS A 192 4.93 -25.35 6.73
CA HIS A 192 4.94 -26.80 6.74
C HIS A 192 4.09 -27.38 5.62
N GLN A 193 2.84 -26.94 5.45
CA GLN A 193 1.98 -27.41 4.37
C GLN A 193 2.57 -27.13 2.99
N MET A 194 3.19 -25.95 2.80
CA MET A 194 3.89 -25.59 1.56
C MET A 194 5.02 -26.55 1.18
N ARG A 195 5.62 -27.28 2.13
CA ARG A 195 6.63 -28.32 1.81
C ARG A 195 6.02 -29.59 1.20
N HIS A 196 4.72 -29.79 1.36
CA HIS A 196 4.01 -30.98 0.89
C HIS A 196 3.12 -30.72 -0.33
N GLU A 197 3.07 -29.49 -0.80
CA GLU A 197 2.15 -29.03 -1.83
C GLU A 197 2.92 -28.38 -2.99
N PRO A 198 2.41 -28.48 -4.23
CA PRO A 198 3.13 -27.99 -5.41
C PRO A 198 3.14 -26.46 -5.51
N SER A 199 2.31 -25.75 -4.75
CA SER A 199 2.22 -24.29 -4.77
C SER A 199 1.70 -23.71 -3.45
N VAL A 200 1.93 -22.41 -3.24
CA VAL A 200 1.34 -21.64 -2.13
C VAL A 200 -0.18 -21.75 -2.16
N ILE A 201 -0.79 -21.61 -3.35
CA ILE A 201 -2.25 -21.68 -3.54
C ILE A 201 -2.78 -23.03 -3.07
N SER A 202 -2.15 -24.12 -3.49
CA SER A 202 -2.53 -25.48 -3.09
C SER A 202 -2.41 -25.69 -1.58
N ALA A 203 -1.33 -25.20 -0.97
CA ALA A 203 -1.13 -25.27 0.48
C ALA A 203 -2.18 -24.50 1.28
N VAL A 204 -2.49 -23.28 0.85
CA VAL A 204 -3.51 -22.43 1.47
C VAL A 204 -4.89 -23.08 1.32
N SER A 205 -5.25 -23.59 0.13
CA SER A 205 -6.52 -24.28 -0.09
C SER A 205 -6.68 -25.48 0.86
N ALA A 206 -5.65 -26.33 0.97
CA ALA A 206 -5.66 -27.49 1.84
C ALA A 206 -5.82 -27.10 3.34
N LEU A 207 -5.26 -25.97 3.76
CA LEU A 207 -5.41 -25.46 5.13
C LEU A 207 -6.80 -24.87 5.37
N ALA A 208 -7.33 -24.13 4.40
CA ALA A 208 -8.65 -23.51 4.48
C ALA A 208 -9.79 -24.53 4.52
N GLU A 209 -9.62 -25.68 3.86
CA GLU A 209 -10.58 -26.79 3.92
C GLU A 209 -10.54 -27.54 5.26
N LYS A 210 -9.34 -27.66 5.88
CA LYS A 210 -9.14 -28.39 7.14
C LYS A 210 -9.44 -27.57 8.39
N ASN A 211 -9.25 -26.25 8.32
CA ASN A 211 -9.38 -25.35 9.46
C ASN A 211 -10.37 -24.24 9.09
N ILE A 212 -11.63 -24.45 9.45
CA ILE A 212 -12.66 -23.42 9.32
C ILE A 212 -12.46 -22.42 10.45
N ILE A 213 -12.28 -21.16 10.10
CA ILE A 213 -12.05 -20.08 11.05
C ILE A 213 -13.38 -19.36 11.27
N GLY A 214 -13.79 -19.26 12.54
CA GLY A 214 -15.09 -18.69 12.90
C GLY A 214 -16.23 -19.70 13.07
N GLY A 215 -15.93 -20.89 13.60
CA GLY A 215 -16.93 -21.75 14.26
C GLY A 215 -17.15 -21.34 15.72
#